data_AF-N9UWD5-F1
#
_entry.id   AF-N9UWD5-F1
#
_cell.length_a   1.000
_cell.length_b   1.000
_cell.length_c   1.000
_cell.angle_alpha   90.00
_cell.angle_beta   90.00
_cell.angle_gamma   90.00
#
_symmetry.space_group_name_H-M   'P 1'
#
loop_
_entity.id
_entity.type
_entity.pdbx_description
1 polymer ?
#
loop_
_entity_poly.entity_id
_entity_poly.type
_entity_poly.pdbx_seq_one_letter_code
_entity_poly.pdbx_strand_id
1 'polypeptide(L)'
;MLRWLRERYLLVLGSIYIYNEHRGYTAIDRVIEAVRARTPDDLALIAAIESHRGDERKHYMMFRRWFERRGSMPLDVDRTFGHIDRFVEIVFRTPIDKLDTQAVIDRDELFERLCRVIALTERRGYKQVETLLKNRFVLDDPILTRIFRIIHKDEPSHWAPYEAWLVAHGRRRPRWWERAIDAFIHSELLFIKLPWLFLNPWVGRRTAWPDARDDEAYGNRPLAAHAAT
;
A
#
# COMPACT_ATOMS: atom_id res chain seq x y z
N MET A 1 6.98 -31.91 3.29
CA MET A 1 6.31 -30.91 4.16
C MET A 1 6.96 -29.53 4.08
N LEU A 2 8.27 -29.38 4.35
CA LEU A 2 8.94 -28.07 4.35
C LEU A 2 8.85 -27.30 3.01
N ARG A 3 8.96 -28.01 1.88
CA ARG A 3 8.79 -27.41 0.53
C ARG A 3 7.39 -26.83 0.33
N TRP A 4 6.35 -27.61 0.67
CA TRP A 4 4.96 -27.15 0.59
C TRP A 4 4.71 -25.95 1.51
N LEU A 5 5.24 -25.98 2.74
CA LEU A 5 5.12 -24.89 3.69
C LEU A 5 5.74 -23.60 3.13
N ARG A 6 6.94 -23.69 2.55
CA ARG A 6 7.63 -22.59 1.88
C ARG A 6 6.82 -22.07 0.69
N GLU A 7 6.36 -22.94 -0.19
CA GLU A 7 5.58 -22.55 -1.36
C GLU A 7 4.27 -21.86 -0.97
N ARG A 8 3.57 -22.40 0.04
CA ARG A 8 2.36 -21.79 0.59
C ARG A 8 2.65 -20.44 1.23
N TYR A 9 3.72 -20.33 2.01
CA TYR A 9 4.15 -19.08 2.62
C TYR A 9 4.41 -18.00 1.58
N LEU A 10 5.19 -18.32 0.54
CA LEU A 10 5.51 -17.37 -0.53
C LEU A 10 4.27 -16.99 -1.32
N LEU A 11 3.36 -17.93 -1.59
CA LEU A 11 2.09 -17.66 -2.26
C LEU A 11 1.23 -16.67 -1.46
N VAL A 12 1.05 -16.91 -0.15
CA VAL A 12 0.27 -16.02 0.72
C VAL A 12 0.92 -14.64 0.81
N LEU A 13 2.23 -14.61 1.08
CA LEU A 13 3.00 -13.37 1.18
C LEU A 13 2.89 -12.54 -0.10
N GLY A 14 3.20 -13.14 -1.25
CA GLY A 14 3.12 -12.46 -2.54
C GLY A 14 1.72 -11.97 -2.86
N SER A 15 0.67 -12.74 -2.49
CA SER A 15 -0.73 -12.37 -2.78
C SER A 15 -1.18 -11.16 -1.96
N ILE A 16 -0.73 -11.06 -0.71
CA ILE A 16 -1.00 -9.90 0.14
C ILE A 16 -0.25 -8.67 -0.36
N TYR A 17 1.03 -8.83 -0.70
CA TYR A 17 1.82 -7.70 -1.21
C TYR A 17 1.26 -7.18 -2.52
N ILE A 18 1.02 -8.02 -3.53
CA ILE A 18 0.46 -7.54 -4.81
C ILE A 18 -0.89 -6.84 -4.64
N TYR A 19 -1.71 -7.27 -3.67
CA TYR A 19 -2.94 -6.57 -3.32
C TYR A 19 -2.67 -5.22 -2.65
N ASN A 20 -1.76 -5.18 -1.67
CA ASN A 20 -1.43 -3.95 -0.96
C ASN A 20 -0.80 -2.90 -1.86
N GLU A 21 0.16 -3.26 -2.73
CA GLU A 21 0.76 -2.34 -3.71
C GLU A 21 -0.32 -1.78 -4.66
N HIS A 22 -1.25 -2.64 -5.11
CA HIS A 22 -2.37 -2.23 -5.96
C HIS A 22 -3.28 -1.22 -5.27
N ARG A 23 -3.66 -1.51 -4.01
CA ARG A 23 -4.44 -0.57 -3.19
C ARG A 23 -3.68 0.70 -2.89
N GLY A 24 -2.37 0.62 -2.65
CA GLY A 24 -1.49 1.75 -2.36
C GLY A 24 -1.54 2.77 -3.48
N TYR A 25 -1.10 2.39 -4.69
CA TYR A 25 -1.05 3.36 -5.80
C TYR A 25 -2.44 3.87 -6.21
N THR A 26 -3.49 3.04 -6.17
CA THR A 26 -4.86 3.48 -6.51
C THR A 26 -5.46 4.41 -5.45
N ALA A 27 -5.13 4.22 -4.17
CA ALA A 27 -5.50 5.17 -3.13
C ALA A 27 -4.75 6.49 -3.27
N ILE A 28 -3.45 6.44 -3.59
CA ILE A 28 -2.63 7.64 -3.81
C ILE A 28 -3.13 8.45 -5.01
N ASP A 29 -3.62 7.82 -6.08
CA ASP A 29 -4.22 8.53 -7.21
C ASP A 29 -5.36 9.48 -6.74
N ARG A 30 -6.19 9.04 -5.80
CA ARG A 30 -7.22 9.91 -5.17
C ARG A 30 -6.61 11.02 -4.32
N VAL A 31 -5.49 10.76 -3.63
CA VAL A 31 -4.75 11.75 -2.82
C VAL A 31 -4.06 12.80 -3.69
N ILE A 32 -3.60 12.45 -4.89
CA ILE A 32 -2.98 13.40 -5.83
C ILE A 32 -4.05 14.34 -6.39
N GLU A 33 -5.18 13.82 -6.89
CA GLU A 33 -6.31 14.63 -7.38
C GLU A 33 -6.77 15.63 -6.30
N ALA A 34 -6.84 15.12 -5.09
CA ALA A 34 -7.17 15.84 -3.88
C ALA A 34 -6.22 17.01 -3.55
N VAL A 35 -4.92 16.73 -3.45
CA VAL A 35 -3.91 17.74 -3.11
C VAL A 35 -3.82 18.82 -4.19
N ARG A 36 -3.90 18.43 -5.46
CA ARG A 36 -3.92 19.38 -6.60
C ARG A 36 -5.11 20.35 -6.53
N ALA A 37 -6.27 19.90 -6.04
CA ALA A 37 -7.45 20.76 -5.91
C ALA A 37 -7.32 21.81 -4.79
N ARG A 38 -6.64 21.48 -3.68
CA ARG A 38 -6.52 22.37 -2.51
C ARG A 38 -5.30 23.28 -2.55
N THR A 39 -4.16 22.74 -2.94
CA THR A 39 -2.88 23.45 -2.94
C THR A 39 -2.20 23.26 -4.30
N PRO A 40 -2.76 23.84 -5.38
CA PRO A 40 -2.21 23.68 -6.73
C PRO A 40 -0.77 24.20 -6.85
N ASP A 41 -0.40 25.17 -6.01
CA ASP A 41 0.93 25.79 -6.00
C ASP A 41 1.97 25.03 -5.17
N ASP A 42 1.57 24.01 -4.39
CA ASP A 42 2.51 23.17 -3.62
C ASP A 42 3.08 22.06 -4.53
N LEU A 43 3.83 22.50 -5.53
CA LEU A 43 4.45 21.63 -6.54
C LEU A 43 5.41 20.62 -5.91
N ALA A 44 6.03 20.96 -4.77
CA ALA A 44 6.93 20.07 -4.06
C ALA A 44 6.19 18.89 -3.43
N LEU A 45 5.06 19.13 -2.76
CA LEU A 45 4.23 18.08 -2.20
C LEU A 45 3.61 17.21 -3.31
N ILE A 46 3.10 17.83 -4.37
CA ILE A 46 2.50 17.10 -5.51
C ILE A 46 3.54 16.17 -6.14
N ALA A 47 4.73 16.68 -6.46
CA ALA A 47 5.79 15.86 -7.07
C ALA A 47 6.24 14.72 -6.16
N ALA A 48 6.29 14.94 -4.84
CA ALA A 48 6.66 13.90 -3.89
C ALA A 48 5.61 12.77 -3.82
N ILE A 49 4.32 13.11 -3.81
CA ILE A 49 3.23 12.14 -3.81
C ILE A 49 3.17 11.38 -5.15
N GLU A 50 3.40 12.07 -6.28
CA GLU A 50 3.50 11.43 -7.60
C GLU A 50 4.67 10.45 -7.69
N SER A 51 5.82 10.80 -7.10
CA SER A 51 6.96 9.89 -6.99
C SER A 51 6.62 8.67 -6.15
N HIS A 52 5.98 8.85 -4.98
CA HIS A 52 5.50 7.76 -4.12
C HIS A 52 4.57 6.83 -4.91
N ARG A 53 3.58 7.38 -5.60
CA ARG A 53 2.67 6.62 -6.48
C ARG A 53 3.42 5.81 -7.54
N GLY A 54 4.43 6.42 -8.16
CA GLY A 54 5.28 5.78 -9.17
C GLY A 54 6.01 4.55 -8.63
N ASP A 55 6.55 4.66 -7.41
CA ASP A 55 7.25 3.58 -6.73
C ASP A 55 6.29 2.42 -6.38
N GLU A 56 5.12 2.72 -5.82
CA GLU A 56 4.08 1.71 -5.51
C GLU A 56 3.65 0.93 -6.76
N ARG A 57 3.44 1.63 -7.89
CA ARG A 57 3.12 0.94 -9.16
C ARG A 57 4.29 0.08 -9.64
N LYS A 58 5.52 0.55 -9.50
CA LYS A 58 6.71 -0.24 -9.85
C LYS A 58 6.82 -1.48 -8.97
N HIS A 59 6.54 -1.36 -7.67
CA HIS A 59 6.50 -2.46 -6.71
C HIS A 59 5.42 -3.49 -7.09
N TYR A 60 4.20 -3.03 -7.40
CA TYR A 60 3.14 -3.86 -7.95
C TYR A 60 3.60 -4.67 -9.18
N MET A 61 4.21 -3.99 -10.17
CA MET A 61 4.68 -4.64 -11.40
C MET A 61 5.79 -5.66 -11.14
N MET A 62 6.62 -5.44 -10.12
CA MET A 62 7.63 -6.41 -9.69
C MET A 62 6.99 -7.68 -9.13
N PHE A 63 5.97 -7.57 -8.28
CA PHE A 63 5.23 -8.73 -7.76
C PHE A 63 4.44 -9.46 -8.86
N ARG A 64 3.78 -8.72 -9.76
CA ARG A 64 3.10 -9.30 -10.92
C ARG A 64 4.04 -10.15 -11.76
N ARG A 65 5.21 -9.61 -12.13
CA ARG A 65 6.25 -10.36 -12.86
C ARG A 65 6.77 -11.57 -12.10
N TRP A 66 6.86 -11.50 -10.78
CA TRP A 66 7.24 -12.64 -9.95
C TRP A 66 6.21 -13.78 -10.00
N PHE A 67 4.92 -13.45 -10.00
CA PHE A 67 3.83 -14.42 -10.19
C PHE A 67 3.78 -14.99 -11.61
N GLU A 68 3.95 -14.14 -12.63
CA GLU A 68 4.00 -14.55 -14.04
C GLU A 68 5.11 -15.58 -14.29
N ARG A 69 6.31 -15.34 -13.75
CA ARG A 69 7.45 -16.28 -13.85
C ARG A 69 7.19 -17.63 -13.20
N ARG A 70 6.29 -17.68 -12.21
CA ARG A 70 5.89 -18.91 -11.51
C ARG A 70 4.72 -19.62 -12.19
N GLY A 71 4.13 -19.03 -13.24
CA GLY A 71 2.95 -19.58 -13.92
C GLY A 71 1.73 -19.67 -13.00
N SER A 72 1.62 -18.77 -12.02
CA SER A 72 0.59 -18.83 -10.98
C SER A 72 -0.07 -17.48 -10.77
N MET A 73 -1.39 -17.46 -10.64
CA MET A 73 -2.14 -16.29 -10.17
C MET A 73 -2.08 -16.16 -8.64
N PRO A 74 -2.10 -14.92 -8.11
CA PRO A 74 -2.24 -14.70 -6.67
C PRO A 74 -3.55 -15.26 -6.13
N LEU A 75 -3.57 -15.52 -4.82
CA LEU A 75 -4.80 -15.81 -4.08
C LEU A 75 -5.75 -14.62 -4.18
N ASP A 76 -7.04 -14.91 -4.20
CA ASP A 76 -8.05 -13.87 -4.14
C ASP A 76 -8.19 -13.35 -2.71
N VAL A 77 -7.30 -12.42 -2.37
CA VAL A 77 -7.34 -11.68 -1.12
C VAL A 77 -8.19 -10.42 -1.29
N ASP A 78 -8.95 -10.09 -0.25
CA ASP A 78 -9.83 -8.94 -0.24
C ASP A 78 -9.32 -7.84 0.71
N ARG A 79 -10.12 -6.78 0.84
CA ARG A 79 -9.87 -5.63 1.72
C ARG A 79 -9.61 -5.97 3.18
N THR A 80 -9.96 -7.17 3.65
CA THR A 80 -9.66 -7.56 5.03
C THR A 80 -8.16 -7.69 5.30
N PHE A 81 -7.37 -7.90 4.23
CA PHE A 81 -5.91 -7.94 4.23
C PHE A 81 -5.26 -6.59 3.88
N GLY A 82 -6.05 -5.60 3.48
CA GLY A 82 -5.60 -4.24 3.19
C GLY A 82 -5.34 -3.44 4.47
N HIS A 83 -4.07 -3.16 4.76
CA HIS A 83 -3.71 -2.38 5.95
C HIS A 83 -4.28 -0.96 5.91
N ILE A 84 -4.18 -0.29 4.76
CA ILE A 84 -4.66 1.07 4.60
C ILE A 84 -6.19 1.12 4.67
N ASP A 85 -6.89 0.15 4.04
CA ASP A 85 -8.35 0.03 4.08
C ASP A 85 -8.87 -0.01 5.52
N ARG A 86 -8.30 -0.89 6.36
CA ARG A 86 -8.77 -1.06 7.73
C ARG A 86 -8.39 0.10 8.63
N PHE A 87 -7.22 0.70 8.41
CA PHE A 87 -6.79 1.87 9.18
C PHE A 87 -7.68 3.07 8.88
N VAL A 88 -7.93 3.35 7.60
CA VAL A 88 -8.84 4.41 7.16
C VAL A 88 -10.24 4.16 7.71
N GLU A 89 -10.75 2.93 7.64
CA GLU A 89 -12.07 2.61 8.16
C GLU A 89 -12.19 2.86 9.67
N ILE A 90 -11.15 2.58 10.46
CA ILE A 90 -11.16 2.82 11.90
C ILE A 90 -11.02 4.32 12.22
N VAL A 91 -10.15 5.04 11.52
CA VAL A 91 -9.88 6.47 11.78
C VAL A 91 -11.01 7.38 11.29
N PHE A 92 -11.58 7.09 10.12
CA PHE A 92 -12.63 7.88 9.50
C PHE A 92 -14.02 7.30 9.71
N ARG A 93 -14.14 6.12 10.35
CA ARG A 93 -15.40 5.38 10.57
C ARG A 93 -16.18 5.08 9.31
N THR A 94 -15.51 5.14 8.16
CA THR A 94 -16.07 5.00 6.82
C THR A 94 -15.04 4.25 5.96
N PRO A 95 -15.47 3.27 5.15
CA PRO A 95 -14.57 2.60 4.21
C PRO A 95 -13.87 3.59 3.28
N ILE A 96 -12.63 3.34 2.89
CA ILE A 96 -11.87 4.22 1.98
C ILE A 96 -12.60 4.51 0.66
N ASP A 97 -13.40 3.55 0.16
CA ASP A 97 -14.18 3.72 -1.08
C ASP A 97 -15.40 4.63 -0.92
N LYS A 98 -15.81 4.91 0.33
CA LYS A 98 -16.90 5.81 0.68
C LYS A 98 -16.40 7.10 1.33
N LEU A 99 -15.09 7.26 1.45
CA LEU A 99 -14.50 8.46 2.02
C LEU A 99 -14.75 9.61 1.04
N ASP A 100 -15.38 10.68 1.53
CA ASP A 100 -15.47 11.92 0.78
C ASP A 100 -14.09 12.58 0.79
N THR A 101 -13.29 12.26 -0.22
CA THR A 101 -11.93 12.77 -0.35
C THR A 101 -11.95 14.30 -0.36
N GLN A 102 -12.95 14.93 -1.01
CA GLN A 102 -13.09 16.39 -1.05
C GLN A 102 -13.25 16.97 0.35
N ALA A 103 -14.20 16.44 1.14
CA ALA A 103 -14.40 16.89 2.52
C ALA A 103 -13.19 16.64 3.43
N VAL A 104 -12.43 15.57 3.20
CA VAL A 104 -11.19 15.28 3.94
C VAL A 104 -10.11 16.31 3.66
N ILE A 105 -10.03 16.79 2.43
CA ILE A 105 -9.02 17.77 2.01
C ILE A 105 -9.41 19.18 2.46
N ASP A 106 -10.68 19.56 2.29
CA ASP A 106 -11.19 20.89 2.61
C ASP A 106 -11.06 21.21 4.11
N ARG A 107 -10.92 20.17 4.94
CA ARG A 107 -10.77 20.28 6.39
C ARG A 107 -9.36 19.90 6.81
N ASP A 108 -8.57 20.87 7.23
CA ASP A 108 -7.20 20.69 7.74
C ASP A 108 -7.07 19.53 8.74
N GLU A 109 -8.06 19.36 9.64
CA GLU A 109 -8.05 18.29 10.64
C GLU A 109 -8.19 16.88 10.05
N LEU A 110 -8.96 16.72 8.98
CA LEU A 110 -9.16 15.42 8.32
C LEU A 110 -7.96 15.10 7.44
N PHE A 111 -7.42 16.10 6.74
CA PHE A 111 -6.19 15.95 5.99
C PHE A 111 -4.99 15.62 6.90
N GLU A 112 -4.90 16.27 8.06
CA GLU A 112 -3.92 15.93 9.09
C GLU A 112 -4.02 14.45 9.50
N ARG A 113 -5.24 13.94 9.73
CA ARG A 113 -5.46 12.52 10.03
C ARG A 113 -5.01 11.63 8.89
N LEU A 114 -5.32 12.00 7.64
CA LEU A 114 -4.91 11.24 6.46
C LEU A 114 -3.39 11.15 6.34
N CYS A 115 -2.66 12.29 6.43
CA CYS A 115 -1.21 12.32 6.42
C CYS A 115 -0.60 11.43 7.52
N ARG A 116 -1.21 11.42 8.71
CA ARG A 116 -0.78 10.55 9.82
C ARG A 116 -1.02 9.08 9.53
N VAL A 117 -2.18 8.74 8.98
CA VAL A 117 -2.50 7.36 8.59
C VAL A 117 -1.45 6.86 7.61
N ILE A 118 -1.19 7.61 6.53
CA ILE A 118 -0.22 7.24 5.50
C ILE A 118 1.17 7.08 6.14
N ALA A 119 1.65 8.10 6.86
CA ALA A 119 2.97 8.04 7.48
C ALA A 119 3.13 6.84 8.45
N LEU A 120 2.08 6.47 9.19
CA LEU A 120 2.11 5.31 10.08
C LEU A 120 2.11 3.99 9.31
N THR A 121 1.26 3.86 8.28
CA THR A 121 1.19 2.63 7.47
C THR A 121 2.47 2.36 6.72
N GLU A 122 3.09 3.38 6.12
CA GLU A 122 4.38 3.25 5.42
C GLU A 122 5.51 2.86 6.40
N ARG A 123 5.62 3.56 7.55
CA ARG A 123 6.65 3.22 8.56
C ARG A 123 6.50 1.81 9.10
N ARG A 124 5.28 1.28 9.13
CA ARG A 124 5.03 -0.12 9.47
C ARG A 124 5.44 -1.05 8.33
N GLY A 125 5.07 -0.73 7.09
CA GLY A 125 5.50 -1.43 5.88
C GLY A 125 7.01 -1.66 5.86
N TYR A 126 7.76 -0.58 6.04
CA TYR A 126 9.21 -0.60 6.21
C TYR A 126 9.72 -1.62 7.25
N LYS A 127 9.21 -1.58 8.49
CA LYS A 127 9.61 -2.52 9.55
C LYS A 127 9.24 -3.97 9.24
N GLN A 128 8.11 -4.17 8.55
CA GLN A 128 7.70 -5.49 8.10
C GLN A 128 8.66 -6.02 7.05
N VAL A 129 9.09 -5.18 6.10
CA VAL A 129 10.09 -5.53 5.09
C VAL A 129 11.44 -5.87 5.75
N GLU A 130 11.89 -5.14 6.77
CA GLU A 130 13.09 -5.48 7.54
C GLU A 130 13.01 -6.88 8.18
N THR A 131 11.82 -7.26 8.64
CA THR A 131 11.57 -8.58 9.22
C THR A 131 11.58 -9.67 8.13
N LEU A 132 10.97 -9.40 6.97
CA LEU A 132 10.97 -10.31 5.83
C LEU A 132 12.37 -10.53 5.25
N LEU A 133 13.22 -9.51 5.25
CA LEU A 133 14.62 -9.61 4.83
C LEU A 133 15.49 -10.42 5.80
N LYS A 134 14.98 -10.82 6.96
CA LYS A 134 15.60 -11.78 7.89
C LYS A 134 15.02 -13.19 7.75
N ASN A 135 13.94 -13.37 7.00
CA ASN A 135 13.24 -14.65 6.88
C ASN A 135 13.92 -15.55 5.83
N ARG A 136 14.28 -16.78 6.23
CA ARG A 136 14.95 -17.74 5.36
C ARG A 136 14.16 -18.09 4.09
N PHE A 137 12.83 -18.22 4.16
CA PHE A 137 12.03 -18.56 2.98
C PHE A 137 12.04 -17.45 1.92
N VAL A 138 12.11 -16.19 2.36
CA VAL A 138 12.25 -15.03 1.47
C VAL A 138 13.65 -15.01 0.89
N LEU A 139 14.68 -15.17 1.72
CA LEU A 139 16.09 -15.16 1.31
C LEU A 139 16.44 -16.28 0.32
N ASP A 140 15.76 -17.43 0.42
CA ASP A 140 15.91 -18.54 -0.53
C ASP A 140 15.29 -18.25 -1.92
N ASP A 141 14.50 -17.19 -2.07
CA ASP A 141 13.99 -16.70 -3.37
C ASP A 141 14.76 -15.42 -3.78
N PRO A 142 15.67 -15.48 -4.77
CA PRO A 142 16.51 -14.36 -5.14
C PRO A 142 15.73 -13.21 -5.79
N ILE A 143 14.62 -13.50 -6.47
CA ILE A 143 13.78 -12.46 -7.08
C ILE A 143 13.03 -11.74 -5.98
N LEU A 144 12.36 -12.47 -5.10
CA LEU A 144 11.59 -11.89 -4.01
C LEU A 144 12.47 -11.09 -3.03
N THR A 145 13.67 -11.61 -2.72
CA THR A 145 14.67 -10.89 -1.93
C THR A 145 15.06 -9.57 -2.60
N ARG A 146 15.25 -9.56 -3.93
CA ARG A 146 15.57 -8.34 -4.67
C ARG A 146 14.41 -7.35 -4.62
N ILE A 147 13.17 -7.81 -4.79
CA ILE A 147 11.98 -6.97 -4.68
C ILE A 147 11.95 -6.28 -3.31
N PHE A 148 12.03 -7.05 -2.22
CA PHE A 148 12.00 -6.47 -0.87
C PHE A 148 13.17 -5.53 -0.57
N ARG A 149 14.36 -5.75 -1.14
CA ARG A 149 15.47 -4.79 -1.00
C ARG A 149 15.22 -3.47 -1.71
N ILE A 150 14.55 -3.51 -2.87
CA ILE A 150 14.14 -2.30 -3.59
C ILE A 150 13.08 -1.56 -2.77
N ILE A 151 12.03 -2.27 -2.33
CA ILE A 151 10.98 -1.71 -1.48
C ILE A 151 11.59 -1.06 -0.23
N HIS A 152 12.43 -1.78 0.51
CA HIS A 152 13.11 -1.25 1.70
C HIS A 152 13.91 0.04 1.45
N LYS A 153 14.47 0.23 0.25
CA LYS A 153 15.20 1.43 -0.11
C LYS A 153 14.27 2.59 -0.45
N ASP A 154 13.14 2.29 -1.10
CA ASP A 154 12.19 3.28 -1.60
C ASP A 154 11.28 3.80 -0.45
N GLU A 155 10.86 2.92 0.45
CA GLU A 155 9.93 3.19 1.58
C GLU A 155 10.20 4.47 2.41
N PRO A 156 11.45 4.82 2.80
CA PRO A 156 11.70 6.06 3.53
C PRO A 156 11.26 7.34 2.82
N SER A 157 11.23 7.35 1.49
CA SER A 157 10.74 8.49 0.72
C SER A 157 9.21 8.58 0.74
N HIS A 158 8.50 7.51 1.11
CA HIS A 158 7.04 7.42 1.06
C HIS A 158 6.38 8.16 2.24
N TRP A 159 6.88 8.04 3.47
CA TRP A 159 6.31 8.79 4.61
C TRP A 159 6.89 10.19 4.79
N ALA A 160 8.06 10.48 4.24
CA ALA A 160 8.77 11.75 4.47
C ALA A 160 7.96 13.01 4.06
N PRO A 161 7.24 13.04 2.92
CA PRO A 161 6.46 14.20 2.51
C PRO A 161 5.32 14.51 3.48
N TYR A 162 4.62 13.47 3.95
CA TYR A 162 3.53 13.61 4.90
C TYR A 162 4.02 14.05 6.29
N GLU A 163 5.15 13.51 6.76
CA GLU A 163 5.78 13.99 8.00
C GLU A 163 6.24 15.45 7.87
N ALA A 164 6.85 15.82 6.74
CA ALA A 164 7.28 17.21 6.49
C ALA A 164 6.08 18.17 6.50
N TRP A 165 4.98 17.81 5.84
CA TRP A 165 3.75 18.59 5.84
C TRP A 165 3.20 18.78 7.27
N LEU A 166 3.14 17.71 8.06
CA LEU A 166 2.68 17.75 9.46
C LEU A 166 3.55 18.67 10.32
N VAL A 167 4.86 18.72 10.07
CA VAL A 167 5.79 19.62 10.77
C VAL A 167 5.56 21.07 10.39
N ALA A 168 5.49 21.35 9.08
CA ALA A 168 5.33 22.70 8.57
C ALA A 168 4.03 23.36 9.07
N HIS A 169 2.98 22.57 9.28
CA HIS A 169 1.67 23.06 9.76
C HIS A 169 1.52 23.03 11.29
N GLY A 170 2.60 22.79 12.04
CA GLY A 170 2.60 22.80 13.51
C GLY A 170 1.84 21.63 14.15
N ARG A 171 1.57 20.56 13.41
CA ARG A 171 0.75 19.42 13.82
C ARG A 171 1.63 18.21 14.20
N ARG A 172 2.24 18.17 15.40
CA ARG A 172 3.16 17.06 15.80
C ARG A 172 2.81 16.30 17.09
N ARG A 173 2.33 15.06 16.91
CA ARG A 173 2.83 13.74 17.40
C ARG A 173 1.70 12.73 17.13
N PRO A 174 1.97 11.52 16.62
CA PRO A 174 0.93 10.51 16.49
C PRO A 174 0.33 10.29 17.87
N ARG A 175 -0.99 10.45 17.97
CA ARG A 175 -1.71 10.18 19.23
C ARG A 175 -1.38 8.74 19.59
N TRP A 176 -1.08 8.48 20.87
CA TRP A 176 -0.82 7.12 21.36
C TRP A 176 -1.90 6.13 20.90
N TRP A 177 -3.13 6.64 20.73
CA TRP A 177 -4.28 5.95 20.18
C TRP A 177 -4.09 5.49 18.72
N GLU A 178 -3.49 6.30 17.84
CA GLU A 178 -3.19 5.92 16.45
C GLU A 178 -2.16 4.79 16.40
N ARG A 179 -1.15 4.81 17.29
CA ARG A 179 -0.20 3.70 17.46
C ARG A 179 -0.85 2.45 18.05
N ALA A 180 -1.87 2.59 18.89
CA ALA A 180 -2.62 1.47 19.45
C ALA A 180 -3.52 0.81 18.40
N ILE A 181 -4.21 1.60 17.57
CA ILE A 181 -4.96 1.08 16.40
C ILE A 181 -4.01 0.37 15.45
N ASP A 182 -2.84 0.97 15.20
CA ASP A 182 -1.81 0.37 14.37
C ASP A 182 -1.43 -1.03 14.90
N ALA A 183 -1.09 -1.12 16.19
CA ALA A 183 -0.75 -2.39 16.81
C ALA A 183 -1.91 -3.40 16.78
N PHE A 184 -3.16 -2.94 16.95
CA PHE A 184 -4.35 -3.78 16.91
C PHE A 184 -4.59 -4.37 15.51
N ILE A 185 -4.62 -3.53 14.47
CA ILE A 185 -4.82 -3.98 13.08
C ILE A 185 -3.73 -4.98 12.68
N HIS A 186 -2.48 -4.67 13.02
CA HIS A 186 -1.35 -5.55 12.72
C HIS A 186 -1.47 -6.89 13.46
N SER A 187 -1.85 -6.87 14.73
CA SER A 187 -2.02 -8.09 15.53
C SER A 187 -3.20 -8.92 15.02
N GLU A 188 -4.31 -8.31 14.65
CA GLU A 188 -5.44 -8.98 14.00
C GLU A 188 -5.01 -9.66 12.70
N LEU A 189 -4.23 -8.95 11.85
CA LEU A 189 -3.72 -9.52 10.62
C LEU A 189 -2.81 -10.72 10.90
N LEU A 190 -1.81 -10.54 11.78
CA LEU A 190 -0.79 -11.56 12.05
C LEU A 190 -1.33 -12.81 12.76
N PHE A 191 -2.25 -12.66 13.71
CA PHE A 191 -2.68 -13.76 14.58
C PHE A 191 -4.01 -14.40 14.20
N ILE A 192 -4.81 -13.74 13.35
CA ILE A 192 -6.13 -14.25 12.96
C ILE A 192 -6.20 -14.45 11.45
N LYS A 193 -5.99 -13.38 10.67
CA LYS A 193 -6.22 -13.42 9.22
C LYS A 193 -5.14 -14.19 8.46
N LEU A 194 -3.87 -13.99 8.80
CA LEU A 194 -2.76 -14.71 8.19
C LEU A 194 -2.80 -16.21 8.48
N PRO A 195 -3.01 -16.69 9.73
CA PRO A 195 -3.14 -18.11 10.00
C PRO A 195 -4.33 -18.73 9.27
N TRP A 196 -5.47 -18.03 9.23
CA TRP A 196 -6.65 -18.48 8.49
C TRP A 196 -6.36 -18.60 6.99
N LEU A 197 -5.81 -17.55 6.35
CA LEU A 197 -5.46 -17.57 4.93
C LEU A 197 -4.39 -18.63 4.63
N PHE A 198 -3.41 -18.79 5.52
CA PHE A 198 -2.35 -19.78 5.35
C PHE A 198 -2.88 -21.21 5.37
N LEU A 199 -3.74 -21.52 6.34
CA LEU A 199 -4.28 -22.85 6.58
C LEU A 199 -5.46 -23.19 5.66
N ASN A 200 -6.20 -22.22 5.15
CA ASN A 200 -7.40 -22.46 4.34
C ASN A 200 -7.03 -22.83 2.89
N PRO A 201 -7.20 -24.12 2.48
CA PRO A 201 -6.85 -24.56 1.13
C PRO A 201 -7.90 -24.17 0.08
N TRP A 202 -9.08 -23.72 0.49
CA TRP A 202 -10.21 -23.40 -0.39
C TRP A 202 -10.22 -21.97 -0.90
N VAL A 203 -9.27 -21.13 -0.47
CA VAL A 203 -9.11 -19.79 -1.03
C VAL A 203 -8.69 -19.93 -2.49
N GLY A 204 -9.59 -19.49 -3.38
CA GLY A 204 -9.38 -19.50 -4.82
C GLY A 204 -8.25 -18.59 -5.25
N ARG A 205 -7.79 -18.79 -6.48
CA ARG A 205 -6.89 -17.86 -7.15
C ARG A 205 -7.72 -16.87 -7.96
N ARG A 206 -7.16 -15.67 -8.16
CA ARG A 206 -7.77 -14.70 -9.05
C ARG A 206 -7.80 -15.20 -10.48
N THR A 207 -8.86 -14.82 -11.20
CA THR A 207 -9.03 -15.09 -12.65
C THR A 207 -8.43 -13.98 -13.51
N ALA A 208 -8.26 -12.78 -12.96
CA ALA A 208 -7.67 -11.62 -13.63
C ALA A 208 -6.71 -10.86 -12.69
N TRP A 209 -5.81 -10.07 -13.27
CA TRP A 209 -4.91 -9.22 -12.50
C TRP A 209 -5.66 -8.07 -11.81
N PRO A 210 -5.21 -7.61 -10.63
CA PRO A 210 -5.79 -6.44 -9.96
C PRO A 210 -5.94 -5.21 -10.87
N ASP A 211 -4.94 -4.92 -11.69
CA ASP A 211 -4.90 -3.77 -12.61
C ASP A 211 -5.73 -3.95 -13.89
N ALA A 212 -6.24 -5.15 -14.19
CA ALA A 212 -7.03 -5.38 -15.40
C ALA A 212 -8.31 -4.53 -15.45
N ARG A 213 -8.84 -4.11 -14.29
CA ARG A 213 -9.97 -3.19 -14.19
C ARG A 213 -9.57 -1.72 -14.16
N ASP A 214 -8.29 -1.43 -13.88
CA ASP A 214 -7.78 -0.06 -13.91
C ASP A 214 -7.64 0.41 -15.35
N ASP A 215 -7.24 -0.47 -16.27
CA ASP A 215 -7.14 -0.15 -17.70
C ASP A 215 -8.53 0.21 -18.31
N GLU A 216 -9.63 -0.33 -17.79
CA GLU A 216 -10.99 0.07 -18.18
C GLU A 216 -11.39 1.44 -17.60
N ALA A 217 -10.90 1.79 -16.40
CA ALA A 217 -11.18 3.06 -15.74
C ALA A 217 -10.27 4.22 -16.20
N TYR A 218 -9.02 3.92 -16.56
CA TYR A 218 -8.01 4.88 -17.01
C TYR A 218 -7.82 4.90 -18.53
N GLY A 219 -8.24 3.86 -19.25
CA GLY A 219 -8.19 3.79 -20.72
C GLY A 219 -9.04 4.84 -21.44
N ASN A 220 -9.79 5.66 -20.70
CA ASN A 220 -10.57 6.77 -21.22
C ASN A 220 -10.07 8.17 -20.75
N ARG A 221 -8.92 8.24 -20.06
CA ARG A 221 -8.24 9.52 -19.79
C ARG A 221 -7.05 9.63 -20.72
N PRO A 222 -7.02 10.59 -21.67
CA PRO A 222 -5.83 10.80 -22.48
C PRO A 222 -4.66 11.11 -21.54
N LEU A 223 -3.60 10.31 -21.63
CA LEU A 223 -2.29 10.69 -21.12
C LEU A 223 -1.98 12.07 -21.69
N ALA A 224 -2.06 13.10 -20.85
CA ALA A 224 -1.67 14.44 -21.24
C ALA A 224 -0.22 14.33 -21.74
N ALA A 225 -0.06 14.45 -23.06
CA ALA A 225 1.22 14.47 -23.70
C ALA A 225 2.04 15.56 -23.02
N HIS A 226 3.17 15.18 -22.42
CA HIS A 226 4.23 16.14 -22.15
C HIS A 226 4.65 16.73 -23.50
N ALA A 227 4.06 17.88 -23.84
CA ALA A 227 4.52 18.70 -24.94
C ALA A 227 5.90 19.23 -24.55
N ALA A 228 6.90 18.74 -25.27
CA ALA A 228 8.20 19.37 -25.34
C ALA A 228 8.05 20.75 -25.97
N THR A 229 8.52 21.78 -25.27
CA THR A 229 9.00 23.04 -25.82
C THR A 229 10.04 23.61 -24.87
#